data_AF-A0A7J9Y922-F1
#
_entry.id   AF-A0A7J9Y922-F1
#
_cell.length_a   1.000
_cell.length_b   1.000
_cell.length_c   1.000
_cell.angle_alpha   90.00
_cell.angle_beta   90.00
_cell.angle_gamma   90.00
#
_symmetry.space_group_name_H-M   'P 1'
#
loop_
_entity.id
_entity.type
_entity.pdbx_description
1 polymer ?
#
loop_
_entity_poly.entity_id
_entity_poly.type
_entity_poly.pdbx_seq_one_letter_code
_entity_poly.pdbx_strand_id
1 'polypeptide(L)' 'AKAFTGMDGSFVPVKETVEAFKKLSEGEYDHFPEQAFFMCGGLEDLERNAHEMMKS' A
#
# COMPACT_ATOMS: atom_id res chain seq x y z
N ALA A 1 8.25 5.38 15.23
CA ALA A 1 7.43 6.44 14.61
C ALA A 1 6.11 6.68 15.35
N LYS A 2 5.35 5.64 15.72
CA LYS A 2 4.04 5.74 16.41
C LYS A 2 3.95 6.79 17.53
N ALA A 3 4.96 6.91 18.39
CA ALA A 3 4.98 7.91 19.48
C ALA A 3 4.90 9.38 19.01
N PHE A 4 5.28 9.67 17.77
CA PHE A 4 5.29 11.01 17.18
C PHE A 4 4.23 11.20 16.10
N THR A 5 3.93 10.14 15.33
CA THR A 5 2.98 10.20 14.20
C THR A 5 1.58 9.70 14.55
N GLY A 6 1.40 9.00 15.68
CA GLY A 6 0.16 8.32 16.05
C GLY A 6 -0.18 7.09 15.18
N MET A 7 0.51 6.89 14.07
CA MET A 7 0.26 5.82 13.11
C MET A 7 0.92 4.52 13.56
N ASP A 8 0.14 3.43 13.52
CA ASP A 8 0.66 2.08 13.69
C ASP A 8 1.58 1.71 12.53
N GLY A 9 2.73 1.13 12.84
CA GLY A 9 3.63 0.61 11.82
C GLY A 9 3.12 -0.75 11.34
N SER A 10 3.26 -1.02 10.05
CA SER A 10 3.03 -2.34 9.49
C SER A 10 4.35 -3.11 9.38
N PHE A 11 4.30 -4.39 9.73
CA PHE A 11 5.39 -5.32 9.44
C PHE A 11 5.02 -6.15 8.23
N VAL A 12 5.78 -6.01 7.14
CA VAL A 12 5.58 -6.76 5.90
C VAL A 12 6.67 -7.81 5.76
N PRO A 13 6.33 -9.10 5.68
CA PRO A 13 7.29 -10.15 5.37
C PRO A 13 8.01 -9.90 4.04
N VAL A 14 9.28 -10.31 3.96
CA VAL A 14 10.10 -10.15 2.74
C VAL A 14 9.44 -10.82 1.54
N LYS A 15 8.87 -12.01 1.74
CA LYS A 15 8.18 -12.76 0.67
C LYS A 15 7.04 -11.93 0.06
N GLU A 16 6.18 -11.39 0.91
CA GLU A 16 5.04 -10.57 0.48
C GLU A 16 5.50 -9.26 -0.18
N THR A 17 6.60 -8.68 0.32
CA THR A 17 7.21 -7.50 -0.30
C THR A 17 7.66 -7.79 -1.73
N VAL A 18 8.40 -8.88 -1.95
CA VAL A 18 8.90 -9.25 -3.28
C VAL A 18 7.74 -9.58 -4.23
N GLU A 19 6.72 -10.30 -3.74
CA GLU A 19 5.52 -10.60 -4.51
C GLU A 19 4.76 -9.31 -4.89
N ALA A 20 4.64 -8.36 -3.97
CA ALA A 20 3.99 -7.08 -4.23
C ALA A 20 4.73 -6.27 -5.30
N PHE A 21 6.04 -6.06 -5.14
CA PHE A 21 6.83 -5.30 -6.11
C PHE A 21 6.84 -5.95 -7.50
N LYS A 22 6.79 -7.29 -7.57
CA LYS A 22 6.64 -7.98 -8.85
C LYS A 22 5.33 -7.58 -9.54
N LYS A 23 4.19 -7.67 -8.86
CA LYS A 23 2.89 -7.28 -9.41
C LYS A 23 2.84 -5.80 -9.82
N LEU A 24 3.47 -4.94 -9.03
CA LEU A 24 3.64 -3.52 -9.40
C LEU A 24 4.42 -3.37 -10.71
N SER A 25 5.53 -4.10 -10.86
CA SER A 25 6.34 -4.04 -12.09
C SER A 25 5.65 -4.65 -13.31
N GLU A 26 4.70 -5.56 -13.10
CA GLU A 26 3.87 -6.16 -14.15
C GLU A 26 2.67 -5.27 -14.51
N GLY A 27 2.47 -4.14 -13.82
CA GLY A 27 1.41 -3.15 -14.07
C GLY A 27 0.05 -3.55 -13.51
N GLU A 28 -0.03 -4.58 -12.65
CA GLU A 28 -1.32 -5.06 -12.11
C GLU A 28 -2.07 -3.98 -11.30
N TYR A 29 -1.34 -3.02 -10.70
CA TYR A 29 -1.89 -1.98 -9.82
C TYR A 29 -1.85 -0.57 -10.45
N ASP A 30 -1.56 -0.45 -11.75
CA ASP A 30 -1.45 0.85 -12.46
C ASP A 30 -2.79 1.62 -12.55
N HIS A 31 -3.90 0.93 -12.27
CA HIS A 31 -5.24 1.50 -12.28
C HIS A 31 -5.55 2.32 -11.01
N PHE A 32 -4.72 2.22 -9.96
CA PHE A 32 -4.90 2.98 -8.73
C PHE A 32 -4.16 4.33 -8.76
N PRO A 33 -4.71 5.37 -8.10
CA PRO A 33 -4.05 6.66 -8.02
C PRO A 33 -2.75 6.57 -7.22
N GLU A 34 -1.72 7.31 -7.61
CA GLU A 34 -0.40 7.31 -6.93
C GLU A 34 -0.48 7.63 -5.44
N GLN A 35 -1.42 8.50 -5.06
CA GLN A 35 -1.69 8.84 -3.66
C GLN A 35 -2.09 7.63 -2.81
N ALA A 36 -2.72 6.61 -3.40
CA ALA A 36 -3.13 5.42 -2.66
C ALA A 36 -1.94 4.60 -2.16
N PHE A 37 -0.76 4.73 -2.79
CA PHE A 37 0.47 4.03 -2.40
C PHE A 37 1.18 4.67 -1.21
N PHE A 38 0.75 5.87 -0.78
CA PHE A 38 1.39 6.57 0.32
C PHE A 38 1.15 5.86 1.65
N MET A 39 2.21 5.67 2.44
CA MET A 39 2.18 5.08 3.78
C MET A 39 1.49 3.69 3.85
N CYS A 40 1.59 2.90 2.78
CA CYS A 40 1.06 1.54 2.75
C CYS A 40 2.01 0.54 3.39
N GLY A 41 1.44 -0.35 4.21
CA GLY A 41 2.09 -1.48 4.83
C GLY A 41 1.82 -2.79 4.11
N GLY A 42 1.71 -2.77 2.79
CA GLY A 42 1.35 -3.93 1.96
C GLY A 42 0.32 -3.58 0.88
N LEU A 43 -0.03 -4.55 0.03
CA LEU A 43 -1.03 -4.36 -1.03
C LEU A 43 -2.46 -4.23 -0.49
N GLU A 44 -2.78 -4.86 0.65
CA GLU A 44 -4.10 -4.71 1.27
C GLU A 44 -4.35 -3.26 1.72
N ASP A 45 -3.32 -2.59 2.23
CA ASP A 45 -3.39 -1.17 2.58
C ASP A 45 -3.59 -0.29 1.35
N LEU A 46 -2.90 -0.61 0.25
CA LEU A 46 -3.06 0.08 -1.03
C LEU A 46 -4.50 -0.04 -1.54
N GLU A 47 -5.05 -1.25 -1.58
CA GLU A 47 -6.41 -1.50 -2.05
C GLU A 47 -7.45 -0.76 -1.19
N ARG A 48 -7.26 -0.77 0.14
CA ARG A 48 -8.12 -0.02 1.06
C ARG A 48 -8.03 1.48 0.79
N ASN A 49 -6.83 2.03 0.71
CA ASN A 49 -6.63 3.46 0.46
C ASN A 49 -7.22 3.89 -0.88
N ALA A 50 -6.95 3.12 -1.94
CA ALA A 50 -7.46 3.39 -3.27
C ALA A 50 -8.99 3.37 -3.29
N HIS A 51 -9.61 2.39 -2.64
CA HIS A 51 -11.06 2.29 -2.55
C HIS A 51 -11.69 3.49 -1.83
N GLU A 52 -11.11 3.97 -0.72
CA GLU A 52 -11.63 5.16 -0.03
C GLU A 52 -11.46 6.43 -0.87
N MET A 53 -10.36 6.55 -1.61
CA MET A 53 -10.12 7.67 -2.52
C MET A 53 -11.07 7.67 -3.72
N MET A 54 -11.36 6.50 -4.29
CA MET A 54 -12.22 6.36 -5.47
C MET A 54 -13.72 6.46 -5.14
N LYS A 55 -14.09 6.33 -3.86
CA LYS A 55 -15.47 6.52 -3.38
C LYS A 55 -15.87 7.98 -3.19
N SER A 56 -14.88 8.87 -3.13
CA SER A 56 -15.05 10.30 -2.87
C SER A 56 -15.20 11.09 -4.17
#